data_AF-A0A963MRI9-F1
#
_entry.id   AF-A0A963MRI9-F1
#
_cell.length_a   1.000
_cell.length_b   1.000
_cell.length_c   1.000
_cell.angle_alpha   90.00
_cell.angle_beta   90.00
_cell.angle_gamma   90.00
#
_symmetry.space_group_name_H-M   'P 1'
#
loop_
_entity.id
_entity.type
_entity.pdbx_description
1 polymer ?
#
loop_
_entity_poly.entity_id
_entity_poly.type
_entity_poly.pdbx_seq_one_letter_code
_entity_poly.pdbx_strand_id
1 'polypeptide(L)' 'LIGRQFVGGGYVTVLVRGETGAVNAAVRAGADACERVGDGLVAAHIIARVHSEVEGILPTKPEVDGGGRDAEITSTRS' A
#
# COMPACT_ATOMS: atom_id res chain seq x y z
N LEU A 1 5.98 2.09 -6.16
CA LEU A 1 5.04 1.36 -5.27
C LEU A 1 5.70 0.05 -4.89
N ILE A 2 5.74 -0.29 -3.60
CA ILE A 2 6.40 -1.53 -3.17
C ILE A 2 5.40 -2.67 -3.18
N GLY A 3 4.11 -2.45 -2.88
CA GLY A 3 3.10 -3.49 -2.98
C GLY A 3 1.76 -3.04 -2.43
N ARG A 4 0.74 -3.87 -2.66
CA ARG A 4 -0.60 -3.74 -2.08
C ARG A 4 -0.96 -5.08 -1.46
N GLN A 5 -1.43 -5.06 -0.22
CA GLN A 5 -1.76 -6.26 0.55
C GLN A 5 -3.22 -6.18 1.02
N PHE A 6 -3.94 -7.29 0.86
CA PHE A 6 -5.23 -7.46 1.52
C PHE A 6 -5.02 -8.04 2.90
N VAL A 7 -5.49 -7.32 3.93
CA VAL A 7 -5.37 -7.77 5.33
C VAL A 7 -6.61 -8.52 5.80
N GLY A 8 -7.63 -8.67 4.95
CA GLY A 8 -8.92 -9.28 5.28
C GLY A 8 -9.98 -8.25 5.68
N GLY A 9 -11.23 -8.69 5.85
CA GLY A 9 -12.34 -7.81 6.28
C GLY A 9 -12.73 -6.71 5.27
N GLY A 10 -12.32 -6.84 4.00
CA GLY A 10 -12.51 -5.82 2.97
C GLY A 10 -11.46 -4.71 2.95
N TYR A 11 -10.46 -4.77 3.84
CA TYR A 11 -9.40 -3.77 3.92
C TYR A 11 -8.23 -4.08 2.99
N VAL A 12 -7.66 -3.00 2.46
CA VAL A 12 -6.50 -3.03 1.59
C VAL A 12 -5.49 -1.99 2.04
N THR A 13 -4.23 -2.41 2.15
CA THR A 13 -3.13 -1.56 2.58
C THR A 13 -2.11 -1.46 1.45
N VAL A 14 -1.67 -0.24 1.15
CA VAL A 14 -0.65 0.02 0.12
C VAL A 14 0.62 0.51 0.81
N LEU A 15 1.75 -0.10 0.48
CA LEU A 15 3.06 0.34 0.96
C LEU A 15 3.86 0.98 -0.18
N VAL A 16 4.41 2.17 0.10
CA VAL A 16 5.28 2.91 -0.81
C VAL A 16 6.60 3.19 -0.11
N ARG A 17 7.71 2.82 -0.73
CA ARG A 17 9.06 3.19 -0.31
C ARG A 17 9.72 4.01 -1.42
N GLY A 18 10.60 4.93 -1.02
CA GLY A 18 11.32 5.84 -1.89
C GLY A 18 11.88 7.01 -1.09
N GLU A 19 12.28 8.07 -1.78
CA GLU A 19 12.66 9.33 -1.15
C GLU A 19 11.46 9.97 -0.42
N THR A 20 11.71 10.59 0.73
CA THR A 20 10.66 11.14 1.61
C THR A 20 9.73 12.11 0.89
N GLY A 21 10.25 12.91 -0.05
CA GLY A 21 9.47 13.84 -0.86
C GLY A 21 8.47 13.14 -1.77
N ALA A 22 8.92 12.12 -2.50
CA ALA A 22 8.06 11.32 -3.39
C ALA A 22 7.00 10.53 -2.61
N VAL A 23 7.39 9.96 -1.46
CA VAL A 23 6.47 9.20 -0.59
C VAL A 23 5.38 10.09 0.00
N ASN A 24 5.72 11.30 0.47
CA ASN A 24 4.73 12.23 1.01
C ASN A 24 3.71 12.66 -0.06
N ALA A 25 4.17 12.95 -1.27
CA ALA A 25 3.29 13.30 -2.38
C ALA A 25 2.35 12.14 -2.75
N ALA A 26 2.87 10.93 -2.86
CA ALA A 26 2.08 9.74 -3.17
C ALA A 26 1.02 9.44 -2.10
N VAL A 27 1.39 9.52 -0.82
CA VAL A 27 0.45 9.26 0.29
C VAL A 27 -0.66 10.31 0.33
N ARG A 28 -0.33 11.60 0.16
CA ARG A 28 -1.34 12.67 0.12
C ARG A 28 -2.30 12.53 -1.06
N ALA A 29 -1.78 12.23 -2.25
CA ALA A 29 -2.61 12.00 -3.43
C ALA A 29 -3.52 10.78 -3.26
N GLY A 30 -3.01 9.70 -2.64
CA GLY A 30 -3.79 8.51 -2.32
C GLY A 30 -4.88 8.79 -1.28
N ALA A 31 -4.58 9.58 -0.25
CA ALA A 31 -5.55 9.97 0.77
C ALA A 31 -6.73 10.77 0.15
N ASP A 32 -6.44 11.80 -0.66
CA ASP A 32 -7.46 12.58 -1.38
C ASP A 32 -8.28 11.70 -2.35
N ALA A 33 -7.64 10.75 -3.02
CA ALA A 33 -8.33 9.80 -3.88
C ALA A 33 -9.27 8.87 -3.09
N CYS A 34 -8.82 8.35 -1.94
CA CYS A 34 -9.65 7.50 -1.08
C CYS A 34 -10.85 8.25 -0.50
N GLU A 35 -10.68 9.51 -0.09
CA GLU A 35 -11.78 10.35 0.39
C GLU A 35 -12.87 10.57 -0.68
N ARG A 36 -12.48 10.61 -1.96
CA ARG A 36 -13.42 10.81 -3.08
C ARG A 36 -14.22 9.57 -3.48
N VAL A 37 -13.70 8.36 -3.25
CA VAL A 37 -14.23 7.12 -3.85
C VAL A 37 -15.12 6.31 -2.90
N GLY A 38 -15.12 6.59 -1.58
CA GLY A 38 -16.07 6.04 -0.60
C GLY A 38 -15.44 5.57 0.73
N ASP A 39 -16.30 5.36 1.75
CA ASP A 39 -16.09 4.91 3.17
C ASP A 39 -14.90 5.47 3.98
N GLY A 40 -14.12 6.35 3.38
CA GLY A 40 -13.05 7.07 4.05
C GLY A 40 -11.76 6.26 4.18
N LEU A 41 -10.67 7.00 4.24
CA LEU A 41 -9.36 6.46 4.52
C LEU A 41 -9.28 6.05 6.00
N VAL A 42 -8.99 4.78 6.29
CA VAL A 42 -8.81 4.31 7.68
C VAL A 42 -7.59 4.99 8.31
N ALA A 43 -6.45 4.97 7.63
CA ALA A 43 -5.27 5.69 8.09
C ALA A 43 -4.23 5.88 6.97
N ALA A 44 -3.48 6.99 7.05
CA ALA A 44 -2.26 7.23 6.29
C ALA A 44 -1.13 7.66 7.22
N HIS A 45 0.03 7.02 7.06
CA HIS A 45 1.21 7.28 7.89
C HIS A 45 2.44 7.42 7.01
N ILE A 46 3.32 8.34 7.36
CA ILE A 46 4.60 8.55 6.69
C ILE A 46 5.71 8.33 7.72
N ILE A 47 6.64 7.44 7.39
CA ILE A 47 7.81 7.12 8.21
C ILE A 47 9.03 7.66 7.48
N ALA A 48 9.49 8.85 7.85
CA ALA A 48 10.60 9.53 7.19
C ALA A 48 11.96 8.84 7.42
N ARG A 49 12.11 8.16 8.55
CA ARG A 49 13.31 7.40 8.92
C ARG A 49 12.91 6.12 9.61
N VAL A 50 13.15 5.01 8.94
CA VAL A 50 12.93 3.68 9.50
C VAL A 50 14.13 3.33 10.39
N HIS A 51 13.87 2.74 11.55
CA HIS A 51 14.93 2.21 12.40
C HIS A 51 15.51 0.93 11.78
N SER A 52 16.83 0.72 11.87
CA SER A 52 17.53 -0.39 11.20
C SER A 52 16.97 -1.77 11.57
N GLU A 53 16.53 -1.95 12.81
CA GLU A 53 15.93 -3.23 13.27
C GLU A 53 14.55 -3.51 12.65
N VAL A 54 13.83 -2.48 12.19
CA VAL A 54 12.48 -2.62 11.59
C VAL A 54 12.57 -2.86 10.08
N GLU A 55 13.67 -2.45 9.46
CA GLU A 55 13.84 -2.52 8.00
C GLU A 55 13.76 -3.94 7.44
N GLY A 56 14.24 -4.94 8.18
CA GLY A 56 14.18 -6.35 7.77
C GLY A 56 12.80 -7.01 7.89
N ILE A 57 11.90 -6.43 8.68
CA ILE A 57 10.54 -6.95 8.91
C ILE A 57 9.55 -6.35 7.89
N LEU A 58 9.84 -5.16 7.38
CA LEU A 58 8.98 -4.48 6.41
C LEU A 58 9.07 -5.16 5.03
N PRO A 59 7.95 -5.25 4.30
CA PRO A 59 7.97 -5.83 2.97
C PRO A 59 8.79 -4.96 2.02
N THR A 60 9.75 -5.60 1.34
CA THR A 60 10.69 -4.96 0.40
C THR A 60 10.37 -5.25 -1.06
N LYS A 61 9.48 -6.22 -1.32
CA LYS A 61 9.00 -6.59 -2.64
C LYS A 61 7.48 -6.55 -2.68
N PRO A 62 6.86 -6.35 -3.86
CA PRO A 62 5.44 -6.55 -4.02
C PRO A 62 5.16 -8.02 -3.77
N GLU A 63 4.46 -8.31 -2.67
CA GLU A 63 3.99 -9.64 -2.37
C GLU A 63 2.95 -10.00 -3.44
N VAL A 64 3.34 -10.85 -4.38
CA VAL A 64 2.48 -11.35 -5.47
C VAL A 64 1.63 -12.55 -5.05
N ASP A 65 1.77 -13.00 -3.81
CA ASP A 65 1.20 -14.26 -3.31
C ASP A 65 0.11 -14.06 -2.24
N GLY A 66 -0.33 -12.80 -2.03
CA GLY A 66 -1.47 -12.51 -1.17
C GLY A 66 -2.74 -13.07 -1.79
N GLY A 67 -3.22 -14.21 -1.28
CA GLY A 67 -4.41 -14.96 -1.72
C GLY A 67 -5.72 -14.16 -1.69
N GLY A 68 -5.86 -13.21 -2.60
CA GLY A 68 -7.02 -12.35 -2.79
C GLY A 68 -7.28 -12.11 -4.28
N ARG A 69 -8.46 -11.54 -4.56
CA ARG A 69 -9.05 -11.36 -5.91
C ARG A 69 -8.13 -10.69 -6.96
N ASP A 70 -6.99 -10.12 -6.59
CA ASP A 70 -6.02 -9.53 -7.53
C ASP A 70 -5.49 -10.53 -8.58
N ALA A 71 -5.26 -11.78 -8.18
CA ALA A 71 -4.89 -12.84 -9.13
C ALA A 71 -6.03 -13.13 -10.13
N GLU A 72 -7.29 -13.09 -9.66
CA GLU A 72 -8.48 -13.32 -10.47
C GLU A 72 -8.75 -12.17 -11.46
N ILE A 73 -8.49 -10.92 -11.06
CA ILE A 73 -8.67 -9.73 -11.91
C ILE A 73 -7.58 -9.66 -12.99
N THR A 74 -6.38 -10.13 -12.68
CA THR A 74 -5.25 -10.21 -13.64
C THR A 74 -5.46 -11.34 -14.66
N SER A 75 -6.00 -12.48 -14.23
CA SER A 75 -6.27 -13.65 -15.11
C SER A 75 -7.48 -13.44 -16.04
N THR A 76 -8.53 -12.74 -15.59
CA THR A 76 -9.77 -12.53 -16.38
C THR A 76 -9.64 -11.45 -17.48
N ARG A 77 -8.51 -10.74 -17.55
CA ARG A 77 -8.23 -9.70 -18.56
C ARG A 77 -7.10 -10.07 -19.53
N SER A 78 -6.68 -11.34 -19.58
CA SER A 78 -5.75 -11.87 -20.59
C SER A 78 -6.47 -12.76 -21.59
#